data_AF-A0A447XV24-F1
#
_entry.id   AF-A0A447XV24-F1
#
_cell.length_a   1.000
_cell.length_b   1.000
_cell.length_c   1.000
_cell.angle_alpha   90.00
_cell.angle_beta   90.00
_cell.angle_gamma   90.00
#
_symmetry.space_group_name_H-M   'P 1'
#
loop_
_entity.id
_entity.type
_entity.pdbx_description
1 polymer ?
#
loop_
_entity_poly.entity_id
_entity_poly.type
_entity_poly.pdbx_seq_one_letter_code
_entity_poly.pdbx_strand_id
1 'polypeptide(L)'
;MLRMTPLASAIVALLLGIEAYAAEETFDTHFMIGGMKDQQVANIRLDDNQPLPGQYDIDIYVNKQWRGKYEIIVKTTRKKHVYQEKLSSG
;
A
#
# COMPACT_ATOMS: atom_id res chain seq x y z
N MET A 1 -37.64 -14.81 20.62
CA MET A 1 -36.30 -14.48 21.15
C MET A 1 -35.38 -15.65 20.83
N LEU A 2 -34.28 -15.41 20.13
CA LEU A 2 -33.31 -16.45 19.77
C LEU A 2 -32.66 -16.98 21.07
N ARG A 3 -32.93 -18.23 21.45
CA ARG A 3 -32.30 -18.87 22.62
C ARG A 3 -30.97 -19.50 22.19
N MET A 4 -29.89 -18.73 22.27
CA MET A 4 -28.54 -19.28 22.11
C MET A 4 -28.06 -19.89 23.43
N THR A 5 -27.33 -20.99 23.35
CA THR A 5 -26.64 -21.53 24.53
C THR A 5 -25.56 -20.53 24.98
N PRO A 6 -25.22 -20.49 26.28
CA PRO A 6 -24.18 -19.60 26.78
C PRO A 6 -22.83 -19.84 26.08
N LEU A 7 -22.54 -21.10 25.71
CA LEU A 7 -21.37 -21.46 24.92
C LEU A 7 -21.39 -20.81 23.52
N ALA A 8 -22.52 -20.87 22.82
CA ALA A 8 -22.65 -20.27 21.50
C ALA A 8 -22.53 -18.74 21.56
N SER A 9 -23.03 -18.12 22.64
CA SER A 9 -22.91 -16.67 22.86
C SER A 9 -21.45 -16.26 23.13
N ALA A 10 -20.70 -17.07 23.88
CA ALA A 10 -19.28 -16.84 24.13
C ALA A 10 -18.43 -16.94 22.86
N ILE A 11 -18.74 -17.92 21.98
CA ILE A 11 -18.06 -18.07 20.68
C ILE A 11 -18.32 -16.86 19.79
N VAL A 12 -19.57 -16.37 19.72
CA VAL A 12 -19.90 -15.17 18.93
C VAL A 12 -19.22 -13.92 19.49
N ALA A 13 -19.21 -13.74 20.81
CA ALA A 13 -18.51 -12.61 21.44
C ALA A 13 -16.99 -12.64 21.17
N LEU A 14 -16.37 -13.82 21.19
CA LEU A 14 -14.96 -14.00 20.86
C LEU A 14 -14.68 -13.66 19.40
N LEU A 15 -15.53 -14.11 18.47
CA LEU A 15 -15.39 -13.85 17.03
C LEU A 15 -15.57 -12.36 16.69
N LEU A 16 -16.46 -11.66 17.38
CA LEU A 16 -16.69 -10.21 17.18
C LEU A 16 -15.56 -9.34 17.75
N GLY A 17 -14.74 -9.86 18.67
CA GLY A 17 -13.60 -9.15 19.25
C GLY A 17 -12.30 -9.27 18.44
N ILE A 18 -12.29 -10.02 17.34
CA ILE A 18 -11.13 -10.15 16.47
C ILE A 18 -11.18 -9.01 15.45
N GLU A 19 -10.51 -7.91 15.74
CA GLU A 19 -10.07 -6.99 14.70
C GLU A 19 -8.98 -7.71 13.90
N ALA A 20 -9.37 -8.30 12.77
CA ALA A 20 -8.39 -8.78 11.79
C ALA A 20 -7.71 -7.54 11.18
N TYR A 21 -6.62 -7.09 11.81
CA TYR A 21 -5.68 -6.21 11.16
C TYR A 21 -5.18 -6.95 9.93
N ALA A 22 -5.69 -6.57 8.75
CA ALA A 22 -5.11 -7.02 7.49
C ALA A 22 -3.64 -6.66 7.56
N ALA A 23 -2.76 -7.66 7.60
CA ALA A 23 -1.33 -7.44 7.56
C ALA A 23 -1.05 -6.58 6.33
N GLU A 24 -0.45 -5.41 6.54
CA GLU A 24 -0.03 -4.55 5.45
C GLU A 24 0.84 -5.39 4.52
N GLU A 25 0.50 -5.43 3.22
CA GLU A 25 1.19 -6.26 2.24
C GLU A 25 2.68 -5.95 2.30
N THR A 26 3.46 -6.89 2.81
CA THR A 26 4.89 -6.73 3.09
C THR A 26 5.67 -7.56 2.09
N PHE A 27 6.62 -6.93 1.40
CA PHE A 27 7.50 -7.59 0.44
C PHE A 27 8.79 -8.05 1.12
N ASP A 28 9.21 -9.29 0.88
CA ASP A 28 10.53 -9.79 1.28
C ASP A 28 11.61 -9.19 0.36
N THR A 29 12.52 -8.40 0.93
CA THR A 29 13.57 -7.69 0.19
C THR A 29 14.88 -8.45 0.12
N HIS A 30 14.94 -9.68 0.64
CA HIS A 30 16.15 -10.50 0.63
C HIS A 30 16.69 -10.76 -0.79
N PHE A 31 15.78 -10.82 -1.77
CA PHE A 31 16.10 -11.05 -3.18
C PHE A 31 16.43 -9.77 -3.96
N MET A 32 16.31 -8.59 -3.35
CA MET A 32 16.67 -7.33 -4.01
C MET A 32 18.18 -7.19 -4.12
N ILE A 33 18.66 -6.51 -5.16
CA ILE A 33 20.08 -6.27 -5.43
C ILE A 33 20.36 -4.78 -5.27
N GLY A 34 21.52 -4.42 -4.70
CA GLY A 34 21.91 -3.03 -4.43
C GLY A 34 21.47 -2.55 -3.06
N GLY A 35 21.33 -1.23 -2.88
CA GLY A 35 21.10 -0.59 -1.57
C GLY A 35 19.76 -0.90 -0.90
N MET A 36 18.89 -1.70 -1.53
CA MET A 36 17.59 -2.13 -1.00
C MET A 36 17.62 -3.55 -0.42
N LYS A 37 18.71 -4.30 -0.61
CA LYS A 37 18.87 -5.65 -0.07
C LYS A 37 18.89 -5.59 1.46
N ASP A 38 18.10 -6.45 2.10
CA ASP A 38 17.99 -6.57 3.57
C ASP A 38 17.48 -5.30 4.29
N GLN A 39 16.98 -4.29 3.56
CA GLN A 39 16.32 -3.13 4.16
C GLN A 39 14.89 -3.51 4.57
N GLN A 40 14.47 -3.19 5.80
CA GLN A 40 13.05 -3.24 6.19
C GLN A 40 12.30 -2.15 5.41
N VAL A 41 11.82 -2.49 4.21
CA VAL A 41 11.07 -1.57 3.38
C VAL A 41 9.58 -1.81 3.63
N ALA A 42 9.13 -1.47 4.84
CA ALA A 42 7.70 -1.44 5.19
C ALA A 42 6.88 -0.49 4.29
N ASN A 43 7.55 0.31 3.45
CA ASN A 43 6.96 1.37 2.64
C ASN A 43 7.21 1.24 1.13
N ILE A 44 7.54 0.06 0.59
CA ILE A 44 7.32 -0.16 -0.86
C ILE A 44 5.83 -0.41 -1.06
N ARG A 45 5.05 0.66 -0.95
CA ARG A 45 3.67 0.66 -1.41
C ARG A 45 3.70 0.88 -2.90
N LEU A 46 3.61 -0.22 -3.65
CA LEU A 46 3.22 -0.16 -5.06
C LEU A 46 1.76 0.28 -5.07
N ASP A 47 1.51 1.59 -5.13
CA ASP A 47 0.16 2.10 -5.35
C ASP A 47 -0.20 1.77 -6.80
N ASP A 48 -1.13 0.83 -7.00
CA ASP A 48 -1.60 0.41 -8.31
C ASP A 48 -2.08 1.57 -9.20
N ASN A 49 -2.41 2.72 -8.59
CA ASN A 49 -2.89 3.89 -9.33
C ASN A 49 -1.77 4.81 -9.84
N GLN A 50 -0.53 4.68 -9.35
CA GLN A 50 0.56 5.56 -9.76
C GLN A 50 1.89 4.83 -9.95
N PRO A 51 2.54 4.98 -11.12
CA PRO A 51 3.87 4.43 -11.32
C PRO A 51 4.88 5.10 -10.36
N LEU A 52 5.94 4.37 -10.04
CA LEU A 52 7.06 4.95 -9.31
C LEU A 52 7.70 6.08 -10.13
N PRO A 53 8.27 7.10 -9.48
CA PRO A 53 9.03 8.13 -10.20
C PRO A 53 10.26 7.52 -10.87
N GLY A 54 10.52 7.91 -12.12
CA GLY A 54 11.61 7.34 -12.90
C GLY A 54 11.51 7.62 -14.38
N GLN A 55 12.49 7.13 -15.13
CA GLN A 55 12.47 7.11 -16.59
C GLN A 55 11.82 5.83 -17.08
N TYR A 56 10.94 5.96 -18.08
CA TYR A 56 10.22 4.84 -18.66
C TYR A 56 10.21 4.94 -20.18
N ASP A 57 10.49 3.81 -20.82
CA ASP A 57 10.23 3.58 -22.23
C ASP A 57 8.79 3.06 -22.40
N ILE A 58 7.89 3.86 -22.99
CA ILE A 58 6.47 3.51 -23.12
C ILE A 58 5.95 3.64 -24.55
N ASP A 59 5.00 2.77 -24.91
CA ASP A 59 4.17 2.95 -26.11
C ASP A 59 3.02 3.92 -25.81
N ILE A 60 2.91 4.99 -26.60
CA ILE A 60 1.85 5.99 -26.45
C ILE A 60 0.70 5.67 -27.40
N TYR A 61 -0.51 5.61 -26.84
CA TYR A 61 -1.75 5.48 -27.58
C TYR A 61 -2.61 6.72 -27.39
N VAL A 62 -3.14 7.27 -28.48
CA VAL A 62 -4.09 8.39 -28.47
C VAL A 62 -5.35 7.95 -29.20
N ASN A 63 -6.49 8.01 -28.51
CA ASN A 63 -7.78 7.49 -29.00
C ASN A 63 -7.67 6.01 -29.43
N LYS A 64 -6.99 5.19 -28.62
CA LYS A 64 -6.72 3.76 -28.89
C LYS A 64 -5.84 3.49 -30.12
N GLN A 65 -5.27 4.52 -30.76
CA GLN A 65 -4.33 4.36 -31.87
C GLN A 65 -2.90 4.56 -31.39
N TRP A 66 -2.01 3.63 -31.76
CA TRP A 66 -0.58 3.72 -31.47
C TRP A 66 0.04 4.96 -32.14
N ARG A 67 0.89 5.68 -31.40
CA ARG A 67 1.57 6.90 -31.85
C ARG A 67 3.09 6.78 -31.84
N GLY A 68 3.62 5.69 -31.29
CA GLY A 68 5.05 5.44 -31.21
C GLY A 68 5.51 5.11 -29.79
N LYS A 69 6.79 4.75 -29.69
CA LYS A 69 7.50 4.50 -28.45
C LYS A 69 8.29 5.75 -28.04
N TYR A 70 8.17 6.15 -26.78
CA TYR A 70 8.79 7.36 -26.23
C TYR A 70 9.42 7.08 -24.87
N GLU A 71 10.53 7.77 -24.60
CA GLU A 71 11.07 7.89 -23.25
C GLU A 71 10.34 9.03 -22.52
N ILE A 72 9.79 8.76 -21.34
CA ILE A 72 9.15 9.76 -20.48
C ILE A 72 9.75 9.75 -19.08
N ILE A 73 9.67 10.89 -18.39
CA ILE A 73 10.09 11.04 -17.00
C ILE A 73 8.86 11.22 -16.12
N VAL A 74 8.57 10.22 -15.29
CA VAL A 74 7.57 10.30 -14.23
C VAL A 74 8.20 10.99 -13.03
N LYS A 75 7.68 12.15 -12.65
CA LYS A 75 8.16 12.91 -11.50
C LYS A 75 7.52 12.44 -10.20
N THR A 76 8.22 12.62 -9.10
CA THR A 76 7.64 12.38 -7.77
C THR A 76 6.50 13.36 -7.51
N THR A 77 5.33 12.82 -7.20
CA THR A 77 4.25 13.58 -6.57
C THR A 77 4.50 13.57 -5.07
N ARG A 78 5.05 14.67 -4.52
CA ARG A 78 5.03 14.86 -3.07
C ARG A 78 3.57 14.97 -2.63
N LYS A 79 2.90 13.86 -2.30
CA LYS A 79 1.71 13.91 -1.44
C LYS A 79 2.21 14.45 -0.11
N LYS A 80 1.95 15.74 0.17
CA LYS A 80 2.22 16.34 1.49
C LYS A 80 1.53 15.45 2.53
N HIS A 81 2.29 14.59 3.19
CA HIS A 81 1.85 14.05 4.45
C HIS A 81 1.88 15.25 5.39
N VAL A 82 0.70 15.80 5.66
CA VAL A 82 0.51 16.77 6.74
C VAL A 82 0.83 15.99 8.00
N TYR A 83 2.08 16.04 8.44
CA TYR A 83 2.43 15.67 9.80
C TYR A 83 1.59 16.58 10.69
N GLN A 84 0.55 16.03 11.29
CA GLN A 84 -0.12 16.63 12.43
C GLN A 84 0.93 16.70 13.53
N GLU A 85 1.66 17.79 13.56
CA GLU A 85 2.46 18.19 14.71
C GLU A 85 1.44 18.46 15.82
N LYS A 86 1.15 17.42 16.64
CA LYS A 86 0.49 17.62 17.92
C LYS A 86 1.40 18.53 18.72
N LEU A 87 1.02 19.80 18.77
CA LEU A 87 1.46 20.76 19.77
C LEU A 87 1.22 20.14 21.14
N SER A 88 2.25 19.52 21.71
CA SER A 88 2.36 19.28 23.14
C SER A 88 3.04 20.50 23.76
N SER A 89 2.30 21.59 23.88
CA SER A 89 2.58 22.63 24.88
C SER A 89 1.50 22.54 25.94
N GLY A 90 1.79 21.76 26.98
CA GLY A 90 1.09 21.76 28.27
C GLY A 90 2.14 21.80 29.36
#